data_AF-A0A812USV3-F1
#
_entry.id   AF-A0A812USV3-F1
#
_cell.length_a   1.000
_cell.length_b   1.000
_cell.length_c   1.000
_cell.angle_alpha   90.00
_cell.angle_beta   90.00
_cell.angle_gamma   90.00
#
_symmetry.space_group_name_H-M   'P 1'
#
loop_
_entity.id
_entity.type
_entity.pdbx_description
1 polymer ?
#
loop_
_entity_poly.entity_id
_entity_poly.type
_entity_poly.pdbx_seq_one_letter_code
_entity_poly.pdbx_strand_id
1 'polypeptide(L)'
;MLCALMALLATTLAKGSEVTPEVLAARQWRTWGGPGGEMANAGPASLNPVVKPGDTIYLRAYNGKLLGIHDFQVGAHSSEKASGQAFKVEKRSVGDVYHGDRIFLTNTNGFKLEVNGDEVSARGAHMGPRQEFVVEHSGALPRPIAVGDTIFLRAHTGKHIDVVGQSVQARYVRQGMGYHAFKVEKQPR
;
A
#
# COMPACT_ATOMS: atom_id res chain seq x y z
N MET A 1 -13.94 36.78 -49.66
CA MET A 1 -12.87 37.06 -48.67
C MET A 1 -13.02 36.10 -47.51
N LEU A 2 -12.06 35.18 -47.39
CA LEU A 2 -11.90 34.25 -46.27
C LEU A 2 -11.57 35.03 -44.98
N CYS A 3 -12.15 34.64 -43.85
CA CYS A 3 -11.51 34.78 -42.55
C CYS A 3 -11.84 33.54 -41.72
N ALA A 4 -10.88 32.63 -41.63
CA ALA A 4 -10.96 31.40 -40.88
C ALA A 4 -10.71 31.69 -39.40
N LEU A 5 -11.60 31.24 -38.52
CA LEU A 5 -11.35 31.13 -37.09
C LEU A 5 -11.60 29.68 -36.67
N MET A 6 -10.64 28.81 -36.97
CA MET A 6 -10.57 27.46 -36.42
C MET A 6 -10.05 27.58 -34.99
N ALA A 7 -10.95 27.62 -34.02
CA ALA A 7 -10.59 27.46 -32.62
C ALA A 7 -10.11 26.02 -32.39
N LEU A 8 -8.81 25.87 -32.15
CA LEU A 8 -8.15 24.62 -31.82
C LEU A 8 -8.69 24.13 -30.46
N LEU A 9 -9.71 23.27 -30.48
CA LEU A 9 -10.12 22.54 -29.29
C LEU A 9 -9.06 21.46 -29.05
N ALA A 10 -8.03 21.80 -28.25
CA ALA A 10 -7.12 20.81 -27.72
C ALA A 10 -7.91 19.89 -26.79
N THR A 11 -8.39 18.77 -27.34
CA THR A 11 -8.91 17.66 -26.56
C THR A 11 -7.78 17.17 -25.67
N THR A 12 -7.81 17.55 -24.40
CA THR A 12 -7.02 16.89 -23.36
C THR A 12 -7.55 15.46 -23.25
N LEU A 13 -6.99 14.55 -24.05
CA LEU A 13 -7.10 13.13 -23.79
C LEU A 13 -6.48 12.90 -22.41
N ALA A 14 -7.34 12.69 -21.41
CA ALA A 14 -6.94 12.11 -20.15
C ALA A 14 -6.14 10.86 -20.50
N LYS A 15 -4.86 10.85 -20.12
CA LYS A 15 -3.91 9.78 -20.39
C LYS A 15 -4.51 8.50 -19.80
N GLY A 16 -5.17 7.71 -20.64
CA GLY A 16 -5.75 6.44 -20.24
C GLY A 16 -4.64 5.60 -19.63
N SER A 17 -4.87 5.08 -18.43
CA SER A 17 -3.95 4.21 -17.72
C SER A 17 -3.50 3.10 -18.66
N GLU A 18 -2.24 3.17 -19.11
CA GLU A 18 -1.66 2.23 -20.05
C GLU A 18 -1.76 0.81 -19.44
N VAL A 19 -2.44 -0.10 -20.15
CA VAL A 19 -2.63 -1.47 -19.68
C VAL A 19 -1.34 -2.24 -19.98
N THR A 20 -0.37 -2.13 -19.08
CA THR A 20 0.89 -2.87 -19.16
C THR A 20 0.69 -4.36 -18.79
N PRO A 21 1.62 -5.26 -19.17
CA PRO A 21 1.60 -6.65 -18.71
C PRO A 21 1.55 -6.77 -17.18
N GLU A 22 2.18 -5.85 -16.45
CA GLU A 22 2.09 -5.74 -14.99
C GLU A 22 0.67 -5.41 -14.51
N VAL A 23 -0.03 -4.52 -15.25
CA VAL A 23 -1.44 -4.16 -15.02
C VAL A 23 -2.41 -5.30 -15.39
N LEU A 24 -1.99 -6.27 -16.19
CA LEU A 24 -2.76 -7.50 -16.42
C LEU A 24 -2.49 -8.55 -15.33
N ALA A 25 -1.22 -8.71 -14.94
CA ALA A 25 -0.80 -9.70 -13.95
C ALA A 25 -1.46 -9.48 -12.58
N ALA A 26 -1.52 -8.25 -12.06
CA ALA A 26 -2.15 -8.02 -10.76
C ALA A 26 -3.69 -7.95 -10.82
N ARG A 27 -4.30 -7.78 -12.00
CA ARG A 27 -5.74 -8.00 -12.19
C ARG A 27 -6.09 -9.48 -12.07
N GLN A 28 -5.17 -10.35 -12.49
CA GLN A 28 -5.29 -11.81 -12.40
C GLN A 28 -4.65 -12.39 -11.14
N TRP A 29 -4.28 -11.53 -10.17
CA TRP A 29 -3.65 -11.93 -8.92
C TRP A 29 -4.45 -13.03 -8.21
N ARG A 30 -3.80 -14.16 -7.95
CA ARG A 30 -4.32 -15.24 -7.10
C ARG A 30 -3.36 -15.62 -5.96
N THR A 31 -2.06 -15.44 -6.16
CA THR A 31 -0.98 -15.76 -5.20
C THR A 31 0.14 -14.73 -5.27
N TRP A 32 0.94 -14.62 -4.20
CA TRP A 32 2.11 -13.74 -4.13
C TRP A 32 3.22 -14.23 -5.08
N GLY A 33 3.81 -13.34 -5.91
CA GLY A 33 4.99 -13.68 -6.74
C GLY A 33 4.75 -13.97 -8.24
N GLY A 34 3.54 -13.79 -8.76
CA GLY A 34 3.26 -13.89 -10.21
C GLY A 34 2.80 -15.28 -10.69
N PRO A 35 2.74 -15.54 -12.02
CA PRO A 35 2.11 -16.73 -12.62
C PRO A 35 2.76 -18.09 -12.29
N GLY A 36 3.95 -18.09 -11.67
CA GLY A 36 4.60 -19.27 -11.10
C GLY A 36 4.91 -19.10 -9.61
N GLY A 37 4.24 -18.16 -8.95
CA GLY A 37 4.52 -17.74 -7.58
C GLY A 37 4.47 -18.92 -6.64
N GLU A 38 5.66 -19.30 -6.18
CA GLU A 38 5.89 -20.20 -5.05
C GLU A 38 4.83 -19.91 -4.00
N MET A 39 4.09 -20.96 -3.62
CA MET A 39 3.21 -20.97 -2.44
C MET A 39 3.86 -20.08 -1.41
N ALA A 40 3.25 -18.92 -1.10
CA ALA A 40 3.75 -17.99 -0.12
C ALA A 40 4.23 -18.83 1.04
N ASN A 41 5.56 -18.90 1.22
CA ASN A 41 6.18 -19.91 2.06
C ASN A 41 5.68 -19.64 3.47
N ALA A 42 4.57 -20.28 3.82
CA ALA A 42 4.00 -20.33 5.13
C ALA A 42 4.91 -21.30 5.84
N GLY A 43 6.10 -20.81 6.20
CA GLY A 43 6.74 -21.28 7.41
C GLY A 43 5.65 -21.38 8.49
N PRO A 44 5.67 -22.43 9.31
CA PRO A 44 4.52 -22.81 10.11
C PRO A 44 3.96 -21.58 10.81
N ALA A 45 2.66 -21.34 10.70
CA ALA A 45 1.99 -20.12 11.18
C ALA A 45 2.27 -19.79 12.66
N SER A 46 2.83 -20.75 13.41
CA SER A 46 3.35 -20.63 14.77
C SER A 46 4.68 -19.88 14.93
N LEU A 47 5.39 -19.52 13.84
CA LEU A 47 6.68 -18.79 13.89
C LEU A 47 6.61 -17.34 13.41
N ASN A 48 5.50 -16.92 12.77
CA ASN A 48 5.38 -15.57 12.25
C ASN A 48 5.09 -14.57 13.38
N PRO A 49 5.99 -13.61 13.67
CA PRO A 49 5.77 -12.68 14.76
C PRO A 49 4.50 -11.85 14.53
N VAL A 50 3.64 -11.80 15.56
CA VAL A 50 2.48 -10.89 15.58
C VAL A 50 2.96 -9.44 15.43
N VAL A 51 2.20 -8.64 14.70
CA VAL A 51 2.41 -7.20 14.57
C VAL A 51 1.75 -6.50 15.75
N LYS A 52 2.55 -5.73 16.47
CA LYS A 52 2.14 -4.95 17.65
C LYS A 52 2.37 -3.46 17.37
N PRO A 53 1.60 -2.57 18.00
CA PRO A 53 1.94 -1.15 18.03
C PRO A 53 3.38 -0.95 18.53
N GLY A 54 4.13 -0.09 17.87
CA GLY A 54 5.56 0.15 18.11
C GLY A 54 6.50 -0.67 17.23
N ASP A 55 6.02 -1.75 16.60
CA ASP A 55 6.85 -2.51 15.66
C ASP A 55 7.13 -1.73 14.38
N THR A 56 8.36 -1.86 13.87
CA THR A 56 8.71 -1.45 12.51
C THR A 56 8.41 -2.58 11.55
N ILE A 57 7.59 -2.30 10.54
CA ILE A 57 7.23 -3.21 9.46
C ILE A 57 7.67 -2.67 8.10
N TYR A 58 7.64 -3.54 7.10
CA TYR A 58 7.81 -3.24 5.68
C TYR A 58 6.62 -3.81 4.93
N LEU A 59 6.14 -3.10 3.91
CA LEU A 59 4.96 -3.48 3.15
C LEU A 59 5.39 -3.77 1.72
N ARG A 60 5.55 -5.07 1.39
CA ARG A 60 5.87 -5.47 0.02
C ARG A 60 4.60 -5.44 -0.79
N ALA A 61 4.63 -4.79 -1.96
CA ALA A 61 3.58 -4.76 -2.95
C ALA A 61 3.71 -5.93 -3.92
N TYR A 62 2.64 -6.20 -4.68
CA TYR A 62 2.53 -7.33 -5.60
C TYR A 62 3.69 -7.48 -6.61
N ASN A 63 4.31 -6.36 -6.97
CA ASN A 63 5.44 -6.26 -7.90
C ASN A 63 6.79 -6.59 -7.24
N GLY A 64 6.79 -7.04 -5.99
CA GLY A 64 7.99 -7.38 -5.21
C GLY A 64 8.72 -6.17 -4.61
N LYS A 65 8.29 -4.94 -4.89
CA LYS A 65 8.87 -3.72 -4.31
C LYS A 65 8.19 -3.36 -2.99
N LEU A 66 8.93 -2.70 -2.11
CA LEU A 66 8.46 -2.23 -0.82
C LEU A 66 7.91 -0.82 -0.96
N LEU A 67 6.75 -0.57 -0.35
CA LEU A 67 6.27 0.77 -0.09
C LEU A 67 7.33 1.54 0.70
N GLY A 68 7.57 2.79 0.33
CA GLY A 68 8.49 3.65 1.06
C GLY A 68 8.32 5.12 0.71
N ILE A 69 9.02 5.95 1.46
CA ILE A 69 9.11 7.39 1.23
C ILE A 69 10.51 7.71 0.73
N HIS A 70 10.60 8.42 -0.39
CA HIS A 70 11.82 9.00 -0.93
C HIS A 70 11.55 10.46 -1.24
N ASP A 71 12.37 11.38 -0.71
CA ASP A 71 12.24 12.82 -0.95
C ASP A 71 10.81 13.35 -0.79
N PHE A 72 10.15 12.94 0.30
CA PHE A 72 8.74 13.27 0.65
C PHE A 72 7.66 12.68 -0.27
N GLN A 73 8.05 11.89 -1.27
CA GLN A 73 7.15 11.18 -2.17
C GLN A 73 6.99 9.73 -1.73
N VAL A 74 5.77 9.22 -1.80
CA VAL A 74 5.49 7.82 -1.51
C VAL A 74 5.55 7.03 -2.81
N GLY A 75 6.30 5.93 -2.80
CA GLY A 75 6.48 5.09 -3.98
C GLY A 75 6.93 3.68 -3.62
N ALA A 76 6.95 2.79 -4.62
CA ALA A 76 7.40 1.40 -4.48
C ALA A 76 8.65 1.15 -5.34
N HIS A 77 9.80 1.68 -4.91
CA HIS A 77 11.01 1.74 -5.75
C HIS A 77 12.00 0.58 -5.55
N SER A 78 12.15 0.10 -4.31
CA SER A 78 13.20 -0.87 -3.94
C SER A 78 12.60 -2.17 -3.41
N SER A 79 13.27 -3.30 -3.64
CA SER A 79 12.97 -4.58 -2.97
C SER A 79 13.66 -4.72 -1.62
N GLU A 80 14.62 -3.83 -1.33
CA GLU A 80 15.49 -3.86 -0.16
C GLU A 80 14.89 -3.12 1.03
N LYS A 81 15.07 -3.70 2.22
CA LYS A 81 14.64 -3.10 3.49
C LYS A 81 15.64 -2.02 3.90
N ALA A 82 15.26 -0.75 3.72
CA ALA A 82 16.02 0.39 4.24
C ALA A 82 15.11 1.36 5.01
N SER A 83 15.70 2.43 5.56
CA SER A 83 15.01 3.43 6.37
C SER A 83 13.82 4.09 5.65
N GLY A 84 13.88 4.25 4.33
CA GLY A 84 12.80 4.77 3.51
C GLY A 84 11.58 3.83 3.41
N GLN A 85 11.77 2.52 3.56
CA GLN A 85 10.70 1.50 3.48
C GLN A 85 10.18 1.08 4.86
N ALA A 86 10.82 1.55 5.93
CA ALA A 86 10.51 1.19 7.29
C ALA A 86 9.37 2.06 7.84
N PHE A 87 8.29 1.41 8.30
CA PHE A 87 7.16 2.09 8.94
C PHE A 87 6.92 1.52 10.33
N LYS A 88 7.04 2.38 11.34
CA LYS A 88 6.56 2.10 12.69
C LYS A 88 5.04 2.10 12.69
N VAL A 89 4.43 1.02 13.16
CA VAL A 89 2.98 0.89 13.33
C VAL A 89 2.56 1.60 14.61
N GLU A 90 1.68 2.58 14.52
CA GLU A 90 1.08 3.24 15.67
C GLU A 90 -0.44 3.01 15.66
N LYS A 91 -1.03 2.87 16.84
CA LYS A 91 -2.45 2.57 17.04
C LYS A 91 -2.92 3.30 18.28
N ARG A 92 -4.16 3.82 18.27
CA ARG A 92 -4.75 4.51 19.44
C ARG A 92 -5.35 3.54 20.47
N SER A 93 -5.89 2.43 20.00
CA SER A 93 -6.38 1.36 20.89
C SER A 93 -5.22 0.50 21.38
N VAL A 94 -5.42 -0.15 22.52
CA VAL A 94 -4.46 -1.10 23.10
C VAL A 94 -4.46 -2.46 22.37
N GLY A 95 -3.44 -3.28 22.65
CA GLY A 95 -3.35 -4.66 22.16
C GLY A 95 -2.73 -4.80 20.77
N ASP A 96 -2.74 -6.04 20.26
CA ASP A 96 -2.20 -6.40 18.96
C ASP A 96 -3.01 -5.75 17.81
N VAL A 97 -2.45 -5.78 16.60
CA VAL A 97 -3.14 -5.29 15.40
C VAL A 97 -4.05 -6.40 14.86
N TYR A 98 -5.30 -6.08 14.59
CA TYR A 98 -6.33 -6.96 14.04
C TYR A 98 -6.95 -6.37 12.76
N HIS A 99 -7.66 -7.22 12.02
CA HIS A 99 -8.58 -6.77 10.98
C HIS A 99 -9.58 -5.73 11.53
N GLY A 100 -9.78 -4.63 10.80
CA GLY A 100 -10.68 -3.54 11.15
C GLY A 100 -10.05 -2.46 12.03
N ASP A 101 -8.83 -2.68 12.54
CA ASP A 101 -8.16 -1.69 13.36
C ASP A 101 -7.68 -0.48 12.56
N ARG A 102 -7.71 0.67 13.23
CA ARG A 102 -7.18 1.94 12.73
C ARG A 102 -5.74 2.11 13.17
N ILE A 103 -4.84 2.21 12.20
CA ILE A 103 -3.40 2.40 12.42
C ILE A 103 -2.88 3.65 11.72
N PHE A 104 -1.68 4.06 12.12
CA PHE A 104 -0.86 5.08 11.49
C PHE A 104 0.49 4.45 11.15
N LEU A 105 1.05 4.81 10.00
CA LEU A 105 2.34 4.29 9.52
C LEU A 105 3.36 5.42 9.51
N THR A 106 4.30 5.39 10.46
CA THR A 106 5.29 6.44 10.66
C THR A 106 6.64 6.00 10.14
N ASN A 107 7.19 6.75 9.19
CA ASN A 107 8.52 6.48 8.68
C ASN A 107 9.60 6.94 9.67
N THR A 108 10.82 6.48 9.46
CA THR A 108 12.00 6.86 10.24
C THR A 108 12.29 8.36 10.25
N ASN A 109 11.88 9.09 9.21
CA ASN A 109 11.96 10.56 9.16
C ASN A 109 10.90 11.29 10.01
N GLY A 110 10.00 10.56 10.67
CA GLY A 110 8.93 11.10 11.52
C GLY A 110 7.63 11.45 10.80
N PHE A 111 7.62 11.48 9.47
CA PHE A 111 6.40 11.69 8.70
C PHE A 111 5.53 10.44 8.65
N LYS A 112 4.22 10.67 8.63
CA LYS A 112 3.22 9.62 8.51
C LYS A 112 2.74 9.54 7.08
N LEU A 113 2.48 8.32 6.66
CA LEU A 113 1.75 8.06 5.42
C LEU A 113 0.39 8.76 5.50
N GLU A 114 -0.02 9.43 4.42
CA GLU A 114 -1.29 10.13 4.36
C GLU A 114 -1.92 10.05 2.97
N VAL A 115 -3.24 10.23 2.93
CA VAL A 115 -4.02 10.29 1.69
C VAL A 115 -4.76 11.62 1.59
N ASN A 116 -4.64 12.28 0.45
CA ASN A 116 -5.37 13.50 0.09
C ASN A 116 -6.12 13.28 -1.24
N GLY A 117 -7.42 12.99 -1.16
CA GLY A 117 -8.16 12.50 -2.33
C GLY A 117 -7.63 11.14 -2.76
N ASP A 118 -6.86 11.13 -3.85
CA ASP A 118 -6.25 9.91 -4.44
C ASP A 118 -4.73 9.92 -4.29
N GLU A 119 -4.13 11.06 -3.93
CA GLU A 119 -2.70 11.20 -3.72
C GLU A 119 -2.29 10.54 -2.40
N VAL A 120 -1.34 9.61 -2.45
CA VAL A 120 -0.66 9.09 -1.27
C VAL A 120 0.65 9.86 -1.11
N SER A 121 0.88 10.45 0.07
CA SER A 121 2.09 11.23 0.36
C SER A 121 2.51 11.06 1.82
N ALA A 122 3.57 11.73 2.25
CA ALA A 122 3.97 11.76 3.65
C ALA A 122 4.59 13.13 4.00
N ARG A 123 3.73 14.08 4.40
CA ARG A 123 4.12 15.50 4.58
C ARG A 123 4.00 16.01 6.01
N GLY A 124 3.33 15.26 6.89
CA GLY A 124 3.09 15.67 8.27
C GLY A 124 3.30 14.55 9.27
N ALA A 125 3.51 14.92 10.54
CA ALA A 125 3.65 13.99 11.65
C ALA A 125 2.34 13.80 12.46
N HIS A 126 1.27 14.48 12.05
CA HIS A 126 -0.02 14.48 12.75
C HIS A 126 -0.72 13.11 12.70
N MET A 127 -1.50 12.78 13.73
CA MET A 127 -2.39 11.61 13.74
C MET A 127 -3.83 12.03 13.44
N GLY A 128 -4.05 12.62 12.25
CA GLY A 128 -5.36 13.05 11.79
C GLY A 128 -6.04 12.02 10.89
N PRO A 129 -7.28 12.30 10.42
CA PRO A 129 -8.02 11.39 9.54
C PRO A 129 -7.25 11.04 8.25
N ARG A 130 -6.47 11.98 7.72
CA ARG A 130 -5.67 11.76 6.50
C ARG A 130 -4.56 10.74 6.67
N GLN A 131 -4.07 10.54 7.90
CA GLN A 131 -2.99 9.59 8.24
C GLN A 131 -3.51 8.26 8.79
N GLU A 132 -4.83 8.13 8.96
CA GLU A 132 -5.46 6.96 9.56
C GLU A 132 -5.85 5.94 8.48
N PHE A 133 -5.45 4.69 8.68
CA PHE A 133 -5.76 3.58 7.79
C PHE A 133 -6.46 2.46 8.54
N VAL A 134 -7.52 1.91 7.95
CA VAL A 134 -8.13 0.66 8.41
C VAL A 134 -7.36 -0.51 7.81
N VAL A 135 -6.88 -1.41 8.66
CA VAL A 135 -6.20 -2.65 8.24
C VAL A 135 -7.24 -3.67 7.87
N GLU A 136 -7.23 -4.13 6.63
CA GLU A 136 -8.05 -5.25 6.17
C GLU A 136 -7.15 -6.45 5.86
N HIS A 137 -7.65 -7.67 6.08
CA HIS A 137 -6.87 -8.90 6.03
C HIS A 137 -7.62 -9.93 5.18
N SER A 138 -6.91 -10.68 4.34
CA SER A 138 -7.52 -11.61 3.38
C SER A 138 -7.76 -13.03 3.90
N GLY A 139 -7.15 -13.42 5.02
CA GLY A 139 -7.27 -14.77 5.59
C GLY A 139 -8.35 -14.93 6.68
N ALA A 140 -8.45 -16.13 7.24
CA ALA A 140 -9.44 -16.49 8.27
C ALA A 140 -9.36 -15.60 9.53
N LEU A 141 -10.52 -15.26 10.11
CA LEU A 141 -10.68 -14.38 11.28
C LEU A 141 -11.54 -15.08 12.34
N PRO A 142 -11.40 -14.77 13.65
CA PRO A 142 -10.57 -13.71 14.23
C PRO A 142 -9.14 -14.17 14.60
N ARG A 143 -8.13 -13.41 14.17
CA ARG A 143 -6.72 -13.51 14.62
C ARG A 143 -5.98 -12.17 14.44
N PRO A 144 -4.91 -11.90 15.19
CA PRO A 144 -4.10 -10.71 14.97
C PRO A 144 -3.32 -10.81 13.66
N ILE A 145 -2.90 -9.68 13.10
CA ILE A 145 -2.01 -9.61 11.93
C ILE A 145 -0.61 -10.09 12.33
N ALA A 146 -0.01 -10.94 11.53
CA ALA A 146 1.37 -11.40 11.69
C ALA A 146 2.21 -11.15 10.45
N VAL A 147 3.53 -11.25 10.60
CA VAL A 147 4.47 -11.26 9.47
C VAL A 147 4.06 -12.34 8.46
N GLY A 148 4.14 -12.03 7.17
CA GLY A 148 3.73 -12.92 6.08
C GLY A 148 2.27 -12.77 5.68
N ASP A 149 1.41 -12.18 6.53
CA ASP A 149 0.03 -11.91 6.18
C ASP A 149 -0.06 -10.91 5.03
N THR A 150 -1.12 -11.06 4.23
CA THR A 150 -1.48 -10.10 3.19
C THR A 150 -2.58 -9.18 3.72
N ILE A 151 -2.31 -7.89 3.68
CA ILE A 151 -3.24 -6.85 4.14
C ILE A 151 -3.58 -5.86 3.03
N PHE A 152 -4.66 -5.12 3.24
CA PHE A 152 -5.03 -3.94 2.48
C PHE A 152 -5.15 -2.75 3.43
N LEU A 153 -4.78 -1.57 2.96
CA LEU A 153 -4.84 -0.33 3.74
C LEU A 153 -5.92 0.58 3.18
N ARG A 154 -7.07 0.63 3.87
CA ARG A 154 -8.16 1.53 3.48
C ARG A 154 -7.99 2.89 4.15
N ALA A 155 -7.87 3.94 3.36
CA ALA A 155 -7.77 5.31 3.82
C ALA A 155 -9.13 5.85 4.29
N HIS A 156 -9.13 7.00 4.96
CA HIS A 156 -10.36 7.70 5.37
C HIS A 156 -11.31 8.06 4.20
N THR A 157 -10.81 8.13 2.97
CA THR A 157 -11.62 8.34 1.76
C THR A 157 -12.42 7.10 1.35
N GLY A 158 -12.26 5.97 2.05
CA GLY A 158 -12.84 4.67 1.69
C GLY A 158 -12.08 3.95 0.56
N LYS A 159 -11.04 4.56 0.00
CA LYS A 159 -10.20 3.96 -1.05
C LYS A 159 -9.00 3.25 -0.44
N HIS A 160 -8.52 2.22 -1.13
CA HIS A 160 -7.35 1.45 -0.73
C HIS A 160 -6.09 2.03 -1.36
N ILE A 161 -4.99 2.02 -0.61
CA ILE A 161 -3.67 2.24 -1.20
C ILE A 161 -3.42 1.15 -2.24
N ASP A 162 -2.99 1.58 -3.41
CA ASP A 162 -2.65 0.75 -4.55
C ASP A 162 -1.27 1.11 -5.09
N VAL A 163 -0.58 0.10 -5.60
CA VAL A 163 0.68 0.25 -6.32
C VAL A 163 0.45 -0.11 -7.78
N VAL A 164 0.89 0.70 -8.74
CA VAL A 164 0.96 0.34 -10.16
C VAL A 164 2.30 0.80 -10.72
N GLY A 165 3.09 -0.13 -11.25
CA GLY A 165 4.51 0.12 -11.52
C GLY A 165 5.19 0.53 -10.22
N GLN A 166 5.74 1.73 -10.15
CA GLN A 166 6.33 2.29 -8.91
C GLN A 166 5.43 3.33 -8.23
N SER A 167 4.33 3.72 -8.88
CA SER A 167 3.42 4.75 -8.38
C SER A 167 2.52 4.19 -7.29
N VAL A 168 2.36 4.95 -6.21
CA VAL A 168 1.47 4.62 -5.09
C VAL A 168 0.36 5.67 -5.04
N GLN A 169 -0.88 5.22 -5.08
CA GLN A 169 -2.08 6.07 -5.05
C GLN A 169 -3.16 5.42 -4.19
N ALA A 170 -4.31 6.08 -3.99
CA ALA A 170 -5.46 5.51 -3.31
C ALA A 170 -6.71 5.64 -4.19
N ARG A 171 -6.92 4.70 -5.13
CA ARG A 171 -7.92 4.89 -6.21
C ARG A 171 -9.19 4.06 -6.09
N TYR A 172 -9.15 2.93 -5.38
CA TYR A 172 -10.21 1.91 -5.48
C TYR A 172 -10.90 1.63 -4.14
N VAL A 173 -12.24 1.64 -4.15
CA VAL A 173 -13.06 1.35 -2.96
C VAL A 173 -13.15 -0.16 -2.65
N ARG A 174 -13.07 -1.02 -3.67
CA ARG A 174 -13.14 -2.47 -3.48
C ARG A 174 -11.74 -3.06 -3.24
N GLN A 175 -11.60 -3.86 -2.18
CA GLN A 175 -10.45 -4.74 -1.98
C GLN A 175 -10.42 -5.91 -2.99
N GLY A 176 -9.33 -6.67 -3.00
CA GLY A 176 -9.27 -7.98 -3.69
C GLY A 176 -8.54 -8.00 -5.05
N MET A 177 -7.87 -6.91 -5.43
CA MET A 177 -6.95 -6.91 -6.58
C MET A 177 -5.51 -6.87 -6.08
N GLY A 178 -4.57 -7.46 -6.85
CA GLY A 178 -3.16 -7.52 -6.46
C GLY A 178 -2.54 -6.15 -6.20
N TYR A 179 -2.97 -5.11 -6.92
CA TYR A 179 -2.45 -3.74 -6.73
C TYR A 179 -2.61 -3.21 -5.31
N HIS A 180 -3.62 -3.67 -4.56
CA HIS A 180 -3.90 -3.18 -3.21
C HIS A 180 -3.21 -4.02 -2.12
N ALA A 181 -2.68 -5.18 -2.51
CA ALA A 181 -2.21 -6.20 -1.59
C ALA A 181 -0.80 -5.89 -1.13
N PHE A 182 -0.61 -5.85 0.20
CA PHE A 182 0.69 -5.72 0.83
C PHE A 182 1.00 -6.93 1.69
N LYS A 183 2.12 -7.61 1.41
CA LYS A 183 2.68 -8.61 2.32
C LYS A 183 3.40 -7.89 3.45
N VAL A 184 3.01 -8.19 4.68
CA VAL A 184 3.64 -7.63 5.88
C VAL A 184 4.97 -8.33 6.15
N GLU A 185 6.04 -7.56 6.31
CA GLU A 185 7.35 -8.07 6.65
C GLU A 185 7.93 -7.32 7.86
N LYS A 186 8.84 -7.98 8.59
CA LYS A 186 9.73 -7.33 9.57
C LYS A 186 11.18 -7.52 9.15
N GLN A 187 12.08 -6.71 9.69
CA GLN A 187 13.50 -6.99 9.60
C GLN A 187 13.78 -8.26 10.44
N PRO A 188 14.57 -9.23 9.93
CA PRO A 188 15.08 -10.31 10.77
C PRO A 188 15.84 -9.68 11.94
N ARG A 189 15.59 -10.16 13.16
CA ARG A 189 16.42 -9.81 14.32
C ARG A 189 17.76 -10.53 14.22
#